data_AF-A0AAV4BVP1-F1
#
_entry.id   AF-A0AAV4BVP1-F1
#
_cell.length_a   1.000
_cell.length_b   1.000
_cell.length_c   1.000
_cell.angle_alpha   90.00
_cell.angle_beta   90.00
_cell.angle_gamma   90.00
#
_symmetry.space_group_name_H-M   'P 1'
#
loop_
_entity.id
_entity.type
_entity.pdbx_description
1 polymer ?
#
loop_
_entity_poly.entity_id
_entity_poly.type
_entity_poly.pdbx_seq_one_letter_code
_entity_poly.pdbx_strand_id
1 'polypeptide(L)'
;MDLLCGKYFDTCLSGTFALCKLNITDDGRRKFEIPNIALRPCHLLKKLTTIKQGYCLRKDYLEGLKQAESFGQLLQAQWTDATATNAHNTPRQRKDQTIQVLPLTDDLHLM
;
A
#
# COMPACT_ATOMS: atom_id res chain seq x y z
N MET A 1 13.94 7.70 -17.68
CA MET A 1 12.54 7.41 -17.23
C MET A 1 12.48 5.95 -16.80
N ASP A 2 13.46 5.54 -15.99
CA ASP A 2 13.86 4.11 -15.86
C ASP A 2 13.33 3.46 -14.58
N LEU A 3 12.69 4.25 -13.72
CA LEU A 3 12.03 3.80 -12.48
C LEU A 3 10.83 2.88 -12.72
N LEU A 4 10.22 2.90 -13.91
CA LEU A 4 9.10 2.04 -14.30
C LEU A 4 9.62 0.78 -14.99
N CYS A 5 10.40 0.01 -14.25
CA CYS A 5 10.98 -1.27 -14.61
C CYS A 5 10.78 -2.21 -13.42
N GLY A 6 10.54 -3.50 -13.67
CA GLY A 6 10.28 -4.48 -12.60
C GLY A 6 11.34 -4.48 -11.49
N LYS A 7 12.60 -4.17 -11.81
CA LYS A 7 13.70 -4.05 -10.84
C LYS A 7 13.45 -3.02 -9.73
N TYR A 8 12.68 -1.98 -10.00
CA TYR A 8 12.40 -0.90 -9.04
C TYR A 8 11.03 -1.02 -8.38
N PHE A 9 10.27 -2.09 -8.67
CA PHE A 9 8.94 -2.30 -8.11
C PHE A 9 8.97 -2.32 -6.58
N ASP A 10 9.89 -3.09 -5.99
CA ASP A 10 10.05 -3.18 -4.54
C ASP A 10 10.46 -1.85 -3.91
N THR A 11 11.21 -1.01 -4.64
CA THR A 11 11.57 0.34 -4.20
C THR A 11 10.34 1.24 -4.14
N CYS A 12 9.48 1.20 -5.17
CA CYS A 12 8.22 1.94 -5.18
C CYS A 12 7.26 1.46 -4.08
N LEU A 13 7.22 0.16 -3.83
CA LEU A 13 6.42 -0.46 -2.78
C LEU A 13 6.91 -0.02 -1.39
N SER A 14 8.22 -0.08 -1.15
CA SER A 14 8.86 0.36 0.10
C SER A 14 8.65 1.86 0.35
N GLY A 15 8.80 2.70 -0.68
CA GLY A 15 8.50 4.13 -0.59
C GLY A 15 7.02 4.39 -0.25
N THR A 16 6.11 3.59 -0.80
CA THR A 16 4.68 3.67 -0.45
C THR A 16 4.43 3.28 1.00
N PHE A 17 5.11 2.25 1.50
CA PHE A 17 5.01 1.85 2.90
C PHE A 17 5.53 2.93 3.85
N ALA A 18 6.63 3.60 3.50
CA ALA A 18 7.13 4.76 4.24
C ALA A 18 6.10 5.90 4.26
N LEU A 19 5.49 6.24 3.11
CA LEU A 19 4.44 7.26 3.02
C LEU A 19 3.19 6.91 3.84
N CYS A 20 2.86 5.63 3.94
CA CYS A 20 1.72 5.14 4.72
C CYS A 20 2.04 4.97 6.21
N LYS A 21 3.28 5.27 6.62
CA LYS A 21 3.83 5.03 7.96
C LYS A 21 3.56 3.60 8.42
N LEU A 22 4.11 2.65 7.67
CA LEU A 22 4.00 1.24 8.02
C LEU A 22 4.70 0.98 9.35
N ASN A 23 3.95 0.52 10.34
CA ASN A 23 4.44 0.10 11.63
C ASN A 23 4.21 -1.40 11.85
N ILE A 24 5.04 -2.00 12.69
CA ILE A 24 4.88 -3.37 13.17
C ILE A 24 4.29 -3.28 14.57
N THR A 25 3.15 -3.92 14.78
CA THR A 25 2.49 -4.00 16.09
C THR A 25 3.25 -4.99 16.99
N ASP A 26 3.00 -4.95 18.30
CA ASP A 26 3.63 -5.85 19.27
C ASP A 26 3.42 -7.35 18.92
N ASP A 27 2.28 -7.70 18.30
CA ASP A 27 1.99 -9.05 17.80
C ASP A 27 2.69 -9.42 16.47
N GLY A 28 3.65 -8.61 16.01
CA GLY A 28 4.41 -8.81 14.77
C GLY A 28 3.64 -8.49 13.46
N ARG A 29 2.44 -7.92 13.54
CA ARG A 29 1.61 -7.61 12.35
C ARG A 29 1.95 -6.25 11.76
N ARG A 30 1.92 -6.16 10.43
CA ARG A 30 2.12 -4.92 9.66
C ARG A 30 0.83 -4.11 9.57
N LYS A 31 0.91 -2.79 9.84
CA LYS A 31 -0.22 -1.86 9.86
C LYS A 31 0.15 -0.51 9.26
N PHE A 32 -0.76 0.07 8.46
CA PHE A 32 -0.63 1.46 8.02
C PHE A 32 -1.31 2.41 9.00
N GLU A 33 -0.64 3.48 9.41
CA GLU A 33 -1.29 4.58 10.13
C GLU A 33 -2.21 5.38 9.22
N ILE A 34 -1.84 5.53 7.94
CA ILE A 34 -2.58 6.32 6.95
C ILE A 34 -2.88 5.46 5.70
N PRO A 35 -3.79 4.48 5.81
CA PRO A 35 -4.07 3.53 4.72
C PRO A 35 -4.60 4.19 3.44
N ASN A 36 -5.31 5.31 3.55
CA ASN A 36 -5.83 6.05 2.39
C ASN A 36 -4.72 6.61 1.47
N ILE A 37 -3.49 6.74 1.95
CA ILE A 37 -2.36 7.19 1.13
C ILE A 37 -1.93 6.08 0.17
N ALA A 38 -2.03 4.80 0.53
CA ALA A 38 -1.54 3.67 -0.28
C ALA A 38 -2.18 3.58 -1.68
N LEU A 39 -3.41 4.09 -1.82
CA LEU A 39 -4.14 4.11 -3.08
C LEU A 39 -3.58 5.14 -4.08
N ARG A 40 -3.07 6.28 -3.59
CA ARG A 40 -2.64 7.38 -4.47
C ARG A 40 -1.39 7.03 -5.30
N PRO A 41 -0.30 6.47 -4.71
CA PRO A 41 0.85 6.03 -5.47
C PRO A 41 0.50 4.93 -6.48
N CYS A 42 -0.44 4.03 -6.15
CA CYS A 42 -0.91 3.01 -7.09
C CYS A 42 -1.44 3.64 -8.38
N HIS A 43 -2.41 4.56 -8.25
CA HIS A 43 -3.01 5.23 -9.40
C HIS A 43 -2.00 6.05 -10.20
N LEU A 44 -1.09 6.75 -9.50
CA LEU A 44 -0.04 7.51 -10.15
C LEU A 44 0.90 6.60 -10.96
N LEU A 45 1.36 5.50 -10.38
CA LEU A 45 2.25 4.55 -11.04
C LEU A 45 1.58 3.86 -12.23
N LYS A 46 0.27 3.54 -12.15
CA LYS A 46 -0.51 3.07 -13.31
C LYS A 46 -0.46 4.08 -14.45
N LYS A 47 -0.78 5.34 -14.15
CA LYS A 47 -0.78 6.42 -15.15
C LYS A 47 0.60 6.61 -15.78
N LEU A 48 1.64 6.62 -14.95
CA LEU A 48 3.03 6.76 -15.41
C LEU A 48 3.46 5.58 -16.29
N THR A 49 3.03 4.36 -15.96
CA THR A 49 3.28 3.17 -16.76
C THR A 49 2.66 3.30 -18.15
N THR A 50 1.38 3.71 -18.24
CA THR A 50 0.70 3.95 -19.51
C THR A 50 1.37 5.05 -20.34
N ILE A 51 1.80 6.14 -19.69
CA ILE A 51 2.54 7.21 -20.36
C ILE A 51 3.87 6.68 -20.94
N LYS A 52 4.62 5.87 -20.17
CA LYS A 52 5.86 5.26 -20.65
C LYS A 52 5.62 4.30 -21.81
N GLN A 53 4.58 3.48 -21.77
CA GLN A 53 4.19 2.60 -22.88
C GLN A 53 3.93 3.42 -24.15
N GLY A 54 3.10 4.46 -24.06
CA GLY A 54 2.80 5.34 -25.20
C GLY A 54 4.04 6.07 -25.73
N TYR A 55 4.98 6.45 -24.86
CA TYR A 55 6.27 7.01 -25.28
C TYR A 55 7.14 5.98 -26.02
N CYS A 56 7.25 4.76 -25.49
CA CYS A 56 8.06 3.70 -26.09
C CYS A 56 7.52 3.26 -27.46
N LEU A 57 6.20 3.14 -27.59
CA LEU A 57 5.53 2.84 -28.86
C LEU A 57 5.81 3.90 -29.93
N ARG A 58 5.79 5.18 -29.58
CA ARG A 58 6.08 6.28 -30.53
C ARG A 58 7.54 6.34 -30.98
N LYS A 59 8.45 5.67 -30.26
CA LYS A 59 9.89 5.69 -30.52
C LYS A 59 10.44 4.32 -30.95
N ASP A 60 9.56 3.35 -31.21
CA ASP A 60 9.92 1.94 -31.49
C ASP A 60 10.90 1.34 -30.45
N TYR A 61 10.82 1.79 -29.20
CA TYR A 61 11.70 1.33 -28.13
C TYR A 61 11.10 0.10 -27.43
N LEU A 62 11.25 -1.06 -28.07
CA LEU A 62 10.63 -2.32 -27.64
C LEU A 62 11.06 -2.78 -26.23
N GLU A 63 12.33 -2.58 -25.87
CA GLU A 63 12.81 -2.97 -24.54
C GLU A 63 12.13 -2.15 -23.43
N GLY A 64 12.02 -0.83 -23.62
CA GLY A 64 11.33 0.04 -22.67
C GLY A 64 9.84 -0.26 -22.56
N LEU A 65 9.20 -0.69 -23.66
CA LEU A 65 7.82 -1.14 -23.68
C LEU A 65 7.64 -2.39 -22.80
N LYS A 66 8.47 -3.42 -23.02
CA LYS A 66 8.43 -4.67 -22.25
C LYS A 66 8.67 -4.42 -20.75
N GLN A 67 9.58 -3.51 -20.42
CA GLN A 67 9.82 -3.12 -19.02
C GLN A 67 8.60 -2.46 -18.38
N ALA A 68 7.92 -1.56 -19.11
CA ALA A 68 6.72 -0.89 -18.63
C ALA A 68 5.55 -1.89 -18.47
N GLU A 69 5.36 -2.80 -19.41
CA GLU A 69 4.36 -3.87 -19.31
C GLU A 69 4.62 -4.79 -18.11
N SER A 70 5.87 -5.24 -17.94
CA SER A 70 6.25 -6.07 -16.80
C SER A 70 5.98 -5.37 -15.47
N PHE A 71 6.28 -4.07 -15.37
CA PHE A 71 5.98 -3.26 -14.19
C PHE A 71 4.47 -3.12 -13.96
N GLY A 72 3.69 -2.91 -15.02
CA GLY A 72 2.23 -2.86 -14.95
C GLY A 72 1.61 -4.15 -14.44
N GLN A 73 2.12 -5.31 -14.89
CA GLN A 73 1.69 -6.63 -14.43
C GLN A 73 2.00 -6.84 -12.93
N LEU A 74 3.21 -6.48 -12.48
CA LEU A 74 3.57 -6.52 -11.06
C LEU A 74 2.63 -5.65 -10.21
N LEU A 75 2.31 -4.46 -10.72
CA LEU A 75 1.44 -3.53 -10.02
C LEU A 75 -0.02 -4.00 -9.97
N GLN A 76 -0.48 -4.79 -10.94
CA GLN A 76 -1.80 -5.43 -10.88
C GLN A 76 -1.81 -6.64 -9.94
N ALA A 77 -0.77 -7.47 -9.99
CA ALA A 77 -0.71 -8.73 -9.24
C ALA A 77 -0.39 -8.53 -7.75
N GLN A 78 0.58 -7.69 -7.42
CA GLN A 78 1.16 -7.65 -6.07
C GLN A 78 0.75 -6.44 -5.25
N TRP A 79 0.41 -5.31 -5.90
CA TRP A 79 0.16 -4.07 -5.18
C TRP A 79 -1.06 -4.16 -4.27
N THR A 80 -2.16 -4.74 -4.77
CA THR A 80 -3.40 -4.87 -4.01
C THR A 80 -3.19 -5.78 -2.81
N ASP A 81 -2.54 -6.93 -2.97
CA ASP A 81 -2.28 -7.87 -1.88
C ASP A 81 -1.40 -7.24 -0.79
N ALA A 82 -0.35 -6.53 -1.20
CA ALA A 82 0.57 -5.85 -0.31
C ALA A 82 -0.06 -4.67 0.45
N THR A 83 -1.00 -3.95 -0.17
CA THR A 83 -1.62 -2.77 0.45
C THR A 83 -2.91 -3.08 1.20
N ALA A 84 -3.77 -3.96 0.67
CA ALA A 84 -5.03 -4.35 1.29
C ALA A 84 -4.80 -5.11 2.60
N THR A 85 -3.86 -6.06 2.65
CA THR A 85 -3.53 -6.81 3.87
C THR A 85 -3.17 -5.87 5.03
N ASN A 86 -2.31 -4.90 4.75
CA ASN A 86 -1.85 -3.93 5.74
C ASN A 86 -2.91 -2.88 6.10
N ALA A 87 -3.77 -2.51 5.14
CA ALA A 87 -4.88 -1.59 5.37
C ALA A 87 -6.05 -2.22 6.14
N HIS A 88 -6.34 -3.51 5.95
CA HIS A 88 -7.38 -4.24 6.68
C HIS A 88 -6.98 -4.55 8.14
N ASN A 89 -5.69 -4.69 8.42
CA ASN A 89 -5.19 -4.78 9.80
C ASN A 89 -5.44 -3.50 10.60
N THR A 90 -5.49 -2.33 9.95
CA THR A 90 -5.67 -1.03 10.60
C THR A 90 -7.01 -0.88 11.35
N PRO A 91 -8.19 -1.14 10.74
CA PRO A 91 -9.47 -1.04 11.43
C PRO A 91 -9.74 -2.23 12.38
N ARG A 92 -9.20 -3.42 12.12
CA ARG A 92 -9.40 -4.61 12.98
C ARG A 92 -8.88 -4.37 14.40
N GLN A 93 -7.68 -3.81 14.52
CA GLN A 93 -7.12 -3.44 15.84
C GLN A 93 -7.80 -2.24 16.51
N ARG A 94 -8.32 -1.25 15.77
CA ARG A 94 -9.08 -0.15 16.41
C ARG A 94 -10.31 -0.69 17.12
N LYS A 95 -10.99 -1.68 16.53
CA LYS A 95 -12.08 -2.39 17.20
C LYS A 95 -11.59 -3.18 18.42
N ASP A 96 -10.48 -3.89 18.31
CA ASP A 96 -9.91 -4.64 19.45
C ASP A 96 -9.45 -3.71 20.60
N GLN A 97 -8.91 -2.53 20.29
CA GLN A 97 -8.54 -1.50 21.28
C GLN A 97 -9.76 -0.81 21.93
N THR A 98 -10.94 -0.93 21.34
CA THR A 98 -12.19 -0.38 21.89
C THR A 98 -12.95 -1.42 22.74
N ILE A 99 -12.46 -2.66 22.83
CA ILE A 99 -13.04 -3.68 23.69
C ILE A 99 -12.40 -3.58 25.08
N GLN A 100 -13.22 -3.09 26.01
CA GLN A 100 -13.11 -3.16 27.48
C GLN A 100 -12.18 -2.17 28.18
N VAL A 101 -12.65 -0.93 28.30
CA VAL A 101 -12.89 -0.42 29.66
C VAL A 101 -14.40 -0.28 29.78
N LEU A 102 -15.08 -1.38 30.09
CA LEU A 102 -16.38 -1.27 30.73
C LEU A 102 -16.10 -0.62 32.09
N PRO A 103 -16.87 0.39 32.53
CA PRO A 103 -16.75 0.88 33.90
C PRO A 103 -16.86 -0.34 34.81
N LEU A 104 -15.80 -0.55 35.60
CA LEU A 104 -15.77 -1.57 36.63
C LEU A 104 -16.97 -1.31 37.53
N THR A 105 -17.58 -2.37 38.05
CA THR A 105 -18.87 -2.42 38.75
C THR A 105 -18.92 -1.59 40.06
N ASP A 106 -17.92 -0.75 40.32
CA ASP A 106 -17.79 0.13 41.48
C ASP A 106 -18.64 1.41 41.39
N ASP A 107 -19.14 1.78 40.21
CA ASP A 107 -20.06 2.93 40.06
C ASP A 107 -21.51 2.63 40.53
N LEU A 108 -21.79 1.40 40.97
CA LEU A 108 -23.09 1.02 41.55
C LEU A 108 -23.20 1.27 43.07
N HIS A 109 -22.17 1.86 43.69
CA HIS A 109 -22.12 2.15 45.13
C HIS A 109 -22.13 3.64 45.49
N LEU A 110 -22.90 4.47 44.77
CA LEU A 110 -23.46 5.70 45.36
C LEU A 110 -24.99 5.65 45.37
N MET A 111 -25.46 5.08 46.48
CA MET A 111 -26.75 5.35 47.11
C MET A 111 -26.76 6.79 47.64
#